data_AF-A0A0F9IVQ3-F1
#
_entry.id   AF-A0A0F9IVQ3-F1
#
_cell.length_a   1.000
_cell.length_b   1.000
_cell.length_c   1.000
_cell.angle_alpha   90.00
_cell.angle_beta   90.00
_cell.angle_gamma   90.00
#
_symmetry.space_group_name_H-M   'P 1'
#
loop_
_entity.id
_entity.type
_entity.pdbx_description
1 polymer ?
#
loop_
_entity_poly.entity_id
_entity_poly.type
_entity_poly.pdbx_seq_one_letter_code
_entity_poly.pdbx_strand_id
1 'polypeptide(L)'
;MLVRKIFSKIERNKLMHVVCINTDVDERVNVCPDDSLLQLAFLPLKEGQTFKAHKHIDKPVEINGTSESWIVLKGKVRAILYDLDDNILEEVELSQGDCSITICP
;
A
#
# COMPACT_ATOMS: atom_id res chain seq x y z
N MET A 1 -9.70 -7.81 3.71
CA MET A 1 -8.89 -7.04 2.76
C MET A 1 -8.08 -8.00 1.89
N LEU A 2 -8.19 -7.89 0.56
CA LEU A 2 -7.33 -8.61 -0.37
C LEU A 2 -6.13 -7.73 -0.72
N VAL A 3 -4.91 -8.21 -0.45
CA VAL A 3 -3.67 -7.50 -0.79
C VAL A 3 -3.03 -8.18 -2.00
N ARG A 4 -2.96 -7.47 -3.13
CA ARG A 4 -2.26 -7.92 -4.34
C ARG A 4 -0.95 -7.18 -4.48
N LYS A 5 0.15 -7.93 -4.48
CA LYS A 5 1.51 -7.44 -4.73
C LYS A 5 1.81 -7.53 -6.21
N ILE A 6 2.32 -6.44 -6.79
CA ILE A 6 2.61 -6.32 -8.22
C ILE A 6 4.10 -6.06 -8.36
N PHE A 7 4.80 -7.05 -8.93
CA PHE A 7 6.25 -7.02 -9.11
C PHE A 7 6.62 -6.59 -10.53
N SER A 8 7.79 -5.97 -10.67
CA SER A 8 8.37 -5.62 -11.97
C SER A 8 8.52 -6.88 -12.84
N LYS A 9 8.27 -6.75 -14.15
CA LYS A 9 8.59 -7.76 -15.16
C LYS A 9 10.07 -7.72 -15.55
N ILE A 10 10.73 -6.56 -15.40
CA ILE A 10 12.16 -6.35 -15.65
C ILE A 10 12.99 -6.93 -14.51
N GLU A 11 12.69 -6.51 -13.29
CA GLU A 11 13.33 -7.00 -12.06
C GLU A 11 12.33 -7.81 -11.24
N ARG A 12 12.21 -9.12 -11.51
CA ARG A 12 11.12 -9.99 -10.98
C ARG A 12 10.97 -10.05 -9.45
N ASN A 13 12.00 -9.69 -8.70
CA ASN A 13 11.96 -9.68 -7.23
C ASN A 13 11.61 -8.30 -6.64
N LYS A 14 11.40 -7.29 -7.49
CA LYS A 14 11.20 -5.91 -7.09
C LYS A 14 9.72 -5.59 -7.03
N LEU A 15 9.24 -5.29 -5.83
CA LEU A 15 7.84 -4.93 -5.57
C LEU A 15 7.62 -3.48 -5.99
N MET A 16 6.78 -3.26 -7.00
CA MET A 16 6.54 -1.94 -7.57
C MET A 16 5.26 -1.32 -7.01
N HIS A 17 4.19 -2.13 -6.92
CA HIS A 17 2.90 -1.65 -6.44
C HIS A 17 2.23 -2.66 -5.52
N VAL A 18 1.35 -2.14 -4.67
CA VAL A 18 0.44 -2.94 -3.85
C VAL A 18 -0.97 -2.38 -4.03
N VAL A 19 -1.92 -3.27 -4.31
CA VAL A 19 -3.34 -2.94 -4.36
C VAL A 19 -4.04 -3.61 -3.18
N CYS A 20 -4.78 -2.82 -2.42
CA CYS A 20 -5.61 -3.26 -1.32
C CYS A 20 -7.08 -3.09 -1.72
N ILE A 21 -7.77 -4.21 -1.86
CA ILE A 21 -9.22 -4.20 -2.06
C ILE A 21 -9.88 -4.29 -0.69
N ASN A 22 -10.74 -3.31 -0.42
CA ASN A 22 -11.53 -3.21 0.79
C ASN A 22 -12.49 -4.40 0.87
N THR A 23 -12.14 -5.33 1.73
CA THR A 23 -12.97 -6.47 2.09
C THR A 23 -12.81 -6.71 3.58
N ASP A 24 -13.72 -7.45 4.19
CA ASP A 24 -13.58 -7.82 5.59
C ASP A 24 -12.29 -8.64 5.82
N VAL A 25 -11.62 -8.38 6.93
CA VAL A 25 -10.53 -9.21 7.47
C VAL A 25 -10.66 -9.23 8.97
N ASP A 26 -10.33 -10.38 9.56
CA ASP A 26 -10.40 -10.60 11.00
C ASP A 26 -9.10 -10.23 11.72
N GLU A 27 -8.00 -10.12 10.96
CA GLU A 27 -6.66 -9.88 11.49
C GLU A 27 -5.99 -8.65 10.89
N ARG A 28 -5.00 -8.10 11.61
CA ARG A 28 -4.15 -7.03 11.11
C ARG A 28 -3.37 -7.51 9.88
N VAL A 29 -3.34 -6.67 8.85
CA VAL A 29 -2.54 -6.92 7.65
C VAL A 29 -1.54 -5.79 7.46
N ASN A 30 -0.24 -6.09 7.55
CA ASN A 30 0.81 -5.17 7.10
C ASN A 30 0.87 -5.25 5.57
N VAL A 31 0.58 -4.13 4.92
CA VAL A 31 0.43 -4.08 3.46
C VAL A 31 1.79 -3.93 2.79
N CYS A 32 2.62 -3.05 3.34
CA CYS A 32 3.95 -2.76 2.83
C CYS A 32 5.00 -3.57 3.58
N PRO A 33 6.14 -3.90 2.93
CA PRO A 33 7.35 -4.34 3.61
C PRO A 33 7.78 -3.38 4.74
N ASP A 34 8.42 -3.92 5.78
CA ASP A 34 8.80 -3.14 6.97
C ASP A 34 9.87 -2.07 6.67
N ASP A 35 10.66 -2.27 5.61
CA ASP A 35 11.71 -1.39 5.11
C ASP A 35 11.20 -0.36 4.08
N SER A 36 9.91 -0.37 3.74
CA SER A 36 9.33 0.62 2.84
C SER A 36 9.28 2.01 3.46
N LEU A 37 9.56 3.03 2.65
CA LEU A 37 9.46 4.45 3.04
C LEU A 37 8.07 4.82 3.57
N LEU A 38 7.03 4.24 2.97
CA LEU A 38 5.64 4.39 3.40
C LEU A 38 5.15 3.07 4.00
N GLN A 39 4.67 3.12 5.24
CA GLN A 39 4.07 1.98 5.91
C GLN A 39 2.55 2.12 5.92
N LEU A 40 1.86 1.06 5.49
CA LEU A 40 0.41 0.95 5.60
C LEU A 40 0.06 -0.38 6.28
N ALA A 41 -0.87 -0.32 7.23
CA ALA A 41 -1.48 -1.50 7.82
C ALA A 41 -3.00 -1.34 7.87
N PHE A 42 -3.71 -2.44 7.62
CA PHE A 42 -5.13 -2.54 7.93
C PHE A 42 -5.29 -3.13 9.32
N LEU A 43 -6.14 -2.50 10.15
CA LEU A 43 -6.43 -2.96 11.49
C LEU A 43 -7.95 -3.13 11.65
N PRO A 44 -8.48 -4.36 11.75
CA PRO A 44 -9.87 -4.58 12.11
C PRO A 44 -10.06 -4.30 13.60
N LEU A 45 -10.43 -3.06 13.92
CA LEU A 45 -10.63 -2.64 15.31
C LEU A 45 -11.97 -3.18 15.83
N LYS A 46 -11.93 -3.84 16.98
CA LYS A 46 -13.13 -4.28 17.69
C LYS A 46 -13.74 -3.12 18.48
N GLU A 47 -15.03 -3.22 18.77
CA GLU A 47 -15.71 -2.25 19.62
C GLU A 47 -15.02 -2.14 20.98
N GLY A 48 -14.77 -0.90 21.43
CA GLY A 48 -14.06 -0.63 22.69
C GLY A 48 -12.56 -0.91 22.68
N GLN A 49 -11.98 -1.32 21.55
CA GLN A 49 -10.53 -1.53 21.45
C GLN A 49 -9.78 -0.20 21.57
N THR A 50 -8.77 -0.17 22.45
CA THR A 50 -7.90 0.99 22.66
C THR A 50 -6.45 0.62 22.43
N PHE A 51 -5.63 1.61 22.09
CA PHE A 51 -4.19 1.48 22.00
C PHE A 51 -3.55 2.13 23.21
N LYS A 52 -2.47 1.52 23.72
CA LYS A 52 -1.63 2.19 24.73
C LYS A 52 -1.12 3.50 24.14
N ALA A 53 -1.13 4.55 24.97
CA ALA A 53 -0.53 5.83 24.60
C ALA A 53 0.95 5.61 24.22
N HIS A 54 1.34 6.11 23.06
CA HIS A 54 2.68 5.97 22.52
C HIS A 54 3.13 7.25 21.82
N LYS A 55 4.44 7.37 21.63
CA LYS A 55 5.06 8.45 20.85
C LYS A 55 5.85 7.83 19.71
N HIS A 56 5.88 8.53 18.58
CA HIS A 56 6.82 8.21 17.51
C HIS A 56 8.23 8.59 17.98
N ILE A 57 9.18 7.69 17.76
CA ILE A 57 10.59 7.89 18.14
C ILE A 57 11.29 8.55 16.96
N ASP A 58 12.12 9.55 17.23
CA ASP A 58 12.97 10.15 16.21
C ASP A 58 13.95 9.12 15.68
N LYS A 59 13.89 8.86 14.38
CA LYS A 59 14.78 7.94 13.68
C LYS A 59 15.32 8.64 12.43
N PRO A 60 16.62 8.95 12.36
CA PRO A 60 17.21 9.46 11.14
C PRO A 60 17.10 8.38 10.06
N VAL A 61 16.55 8.75 8.91
CA VAL A 61 16.43 7.89 7.73
C VAL A 61 16.95 8.65 6.51
N GLU A 62 17.70 7.95 5.67
CA GLU A 62 18.06 8.44 4.35
C GLU A 62 16.97 7.99 3.37
N ILE A 63 16.41 8.94 2.62
CA ILE A 63 15.29 8.68 1.71
C ILE A 63 15.78 8.92 0.29
N ASN A 64 15.73 7.88 -0.53
CA ASN A 64 15.96 7.97 -1.96
C ASN A 64 14.64 7.73 -2.69
N GLY A 65 14.11 8.78 -3.30
CA GLY A 65 12.82 8.76 -4.02
C GLY A 65 11.59 8.94 -3.12
N THR A 66 10.42 8.55 -3.61
CA THR A 66 9.13 8.80 -2.94
C THR A 66 8.13 7.70 -3.23
N SER A 67 7.55 7.13 -2.18
CA SER A 67 6.39 6.24 -2.29
C SER A 67 5.11 7.03 -2.16
N GLU A 68 4.04 6.56 -2.80
CA GLU A 68 2.74 7.21 -2.77
C GLU A 68 1.63 6.21 -2.47
N SER A 69 0.58 6.66 -1.80
CA SER A 69 -0.63 5.88 -1.56
C SER A 69 -1.86 6.72 -1.94
N TRP A 70 -2.79 6.09 -2.64
CA TRP A 70 -4.11 6.63 -2.97
C TRP A 70 -5.18 5.77 -2.33
N ILE A 71 -6.12 6.40 -1.61
CA ILE A 71 -7.32 5.74 -1.10
C ILE A 71 -8.56 6.41 -1.69
N VAL A 72 -9.50 5.60 -2.18
CA VAL A 72 -10.74 6.12 -2.75
C VAL A 72 -11.76 6.34 -1.64
N LEU A 73 -11.98 7.60 -1.26
CA LEU A 73 -13.00 7.93 -0.24
C LEU A 73 -14.42 7.93 -0.80
N LYS A 74 -14.59 8.26 -2.08
CA LYS A 74 -15.87 8.27 -2.79
C LYS A 74 -15.65 8.15 -4.30
N GLY A 75 -16.54 7.44 -4.98
CA GLY A 75 -16.46 7.24 -6.43
C GLY A 75 -15.59 6.05 -6.81
N LYS A 76 -15.00 6.12 -8.01
CA LYS A 76 -14.13 5.08 -8.57
C LYS A 76 -13.00 5.71 -9.36
N VAL A 77 -11.85 5.05 -9.38
CA VAL A 77 -10.65 5.48 -10.12
C VAL A 77 -10.08 4.28 -10.88
N ARG A 78 -9.69 4.48 -12.14
CA ARG A 78 -8.86 3.51 -12.87
C ARG A 78 -7.40 3.90 -12.69
N ALA A 79 -6.64 3.09 -11.96
CA ALA A 79 -5.21 3.22 -11.80
C ALA A 79 -4.49 2.45 -12.92
N ILE A 80 -3.62 3.13 -13.65
CA ILE A 80 -2.71 2.53 -14.63
C ILE A 80 -1.32 2.55 -13.99
N LEU A 81 -0.78 1.36 -13.75
CA LEU A 81 0.46 1.14 -13.01
C LEU A 81 1.56 0.78 -14.01
N TYR A 82 2.76 1.30 -13.80
CA TYR A 82 3.87 1.26 -14.75
C TYR A 82 5.07 0.50 -14.18
N ASP A 83 5.84 -0.15 -15.05
CA ASP A 83 7.09 -0.81 -14.70
C ASP A 83 8.29 0.17 -14.83
N LEU A 84 9.51 -0.32 -14.59
CA LEU A 84 10.76 0.43 -14.61
C LEU A 84 11.15 1.01 -15.99
N ASP A 85 10.51 0.53 -17.07
CA ASP A 85 10.70 0.98 -18.45
C ASP A 85 9.54 1.83 -18.97
N ASP A 86 8.71 2.36 -18.07
CA ASP A 86 7.52 3.17 -18.39
C ASP A 86 6.44 2.43 -19.22
N ASN A 87 6.52 1.11 -19.34
CA ASN A 87 5.45 0.30 -19.91
C ASN A 87 4.38 -0.03 -18.86
N ILE A 88 3.13 -0.18 -19.31
CA ILE A 88 2.02 -0.55 -18.42
C ILE A 88 2.27 -1.95 -17.86
N LEU A 89 2.34 -2.02 -16.53
CA LEU A 89 2.49 -3.24 -15.77
C LEU A 89 1.13 -3.87 -15.51
N GLU A 90 0.18 -3.08 -15.00
CA GLU A 90 -1.16 -3.51 -14.64
C GLU A 90 -2.15 -2.34 -14.65
N GLU A 91 -3.43 -2.64 -14.87
CA GLU A 91 -4.52 -1.67 -14.75
C GLU A 91 -5.57 -2.17 -13.76
N VAL A 92 -6.02 -1.30 -12.86
CA VAL A 92 -6.88 -1.67 -11.74
C VAL A 92 -7.99 -0.64 -11.54
N GLU A 93 -9.23 -1.09 -11.40
CA GLU A 93 -10.34 -0.24 -10.95
C GLU A 93 -10.40 -0.28 -9.41
N LEU A 94 -10.25 0.88 -8.79
CA LEU A 94 -10.38 1.09 -7.35
C LEU A 94 -11.76 1.68 -7.05
N SER A 95 -12.48 1.05 -6.11
CA SER A 95 -13.75 1.50 -5.57
C SER A 95 -13.58 2.07 -4.17
N GLN A 96 -14.67 2.57 -3.58
CA GLN A 96 -14.65 3.16 -2.25
C GLN A 96 -14.01 2.25 -1.17
N GLY A 97 -13.03 2.78 -0.46
CA GLY A 97 -12.23 2.10 0.56
C GLY A 97 -11.02 1.37 0.01
N ASP A 98 -10.95 1.13 -1.31
CA ASP A 98 -9.77 0.52 -1.93
C ASP A 98 -8.59 1.49 -1.89
N CYS A 99 -7.40 0.92 -1.86
CA CYS A 99 -6.15 1.66 -1.81
C CYS A 99 -5.15 1.09 -2.81
N SER A 100 -4.37 1.96 -3.46
CA SER A 100 -3.20 1.57 -4.23
C SER A 100 -1.96 2.28 -3.67
N ILE A 101 -0.86 1.55 -3.63
CA ILE A 101 0.43 2.05 -3.16
C ILE A 101 1.45 1.82 -4.27
N THR A 102 2.18 2.87 -4.63
CA THR A 102 3.40 2.77 -5.42
C THR A 102 4.58 2.82 -4.48
N ILE A 103 5.39 1.76 -4.53
CA ILE A 103 6.59 1.63 -3.71
C ILE A 103 7.76 2.18 -4.51
N CYS A 104 8.47 3.15 -3.91
CA CYS A 104 9.72 3.60 -4.48
C CYS A 104 10.75 2.46 -4.41
N PRO A 105 11.37 2.12 -5.54
CA PRO A 105 12.43 1.13 -5.61
C PRO A 105 13.73 1.51 -4.89
#